data_AF-A0A9E1U9E3-F1
#
_entry.id   AF-A0A9E1U9E3-F1
#
_cell.length_a   1.000
_cell.length_b   1.000
_cell.length_c   1.000
_cell.angle_alpha   90.00
_cell.angle_beta   90.00
_cell.angle_gamma   90.00
#
_symmetry.space_group_name_H-M   'P 1'
#
loop_
_entity.id
_entity.type
_entity.pdbx_description
1 polymer ?
#
loop_
_entity_poly.entity_id
_entity_poly.type
_entity_poly.pdbx_seq_one_letter_code
_entity_poly.pdbx_strand_id
1 'polypeptide(L)' 'MATYKCDKCGMAVNATCGHCDKPLVNGDLELPDGTSVQISECPDGHGKIKSPLCCGDDMTCSVG' A
#
# COMPACT_ATOMS: atom_id res chain seq x y z
N MET A 1 -4.49 8.41 8.62
CA MET A 1 -4.21 6.98 8.89
C MET A 1 -3.05 6.58 8.02
N ALA A 2 -2.04 5.88 8.57
CA ALA A 2 -0.92 5.41 7.77
C ALA A 2 -1.42 4.42 6.72
N THR A 3 -1.01 4.59 5.46
CA THR A 3 -1.33 3.66 4.38
C THR A 3 -0.67 2.30 4.65
N TYR A 4 0.53 2.30 5.23
CA TYR A 4 1.28 1.09 5.59
C TYR A 4 1.93 1.22 6.97
N LYS A 5 2.05 0.08 7.68
CA LYS A 5 2.78 -0.01 8.95
C LYS A 5 3.63 -1.27 9.00
N CYS A 6 4.84 -1.15 9.52
CA CYS A 6 5.70 -2.28 9.81
C CYS A 6 5.55 -2.67 11.28
N ASP A 7 5.13 -3.90 11.54
CA ASP A 7 4.95 -4.39 12.91
C ASP A 7 6.27 -4.67 13.64
N LYS A 8 7.37 -4.89 12.90
CA LYS A 8 8.69 -5.17 13.49
C LYS A 8 9.35 -3.92 14.09
N CYS A 9 9.35 -2.81 13.37
CA CYS A 9 10.06 -1.59 13.78
C CYS A 9 9.13 -0.41 14.07
N GLY A 10 7.82 -0.55 13.85
CA GLY A 10 6.83 0.50 14.07
C GLY A 10 6.81 1.60 13.01
N MET A 11 7.61 1.49 11.95
CA MET A 11 7.62 2.45 10.84
C MET A 11 6.25 2.52 10.18
N ALA A 12 5.74 3.74 9.98
CA ALA A 12 4.46 4.00 9.34
C ALA A 12 4.65 4.96 8.17
N VAL A 13 4.00 4.67 7.03
CA VAL A 13 4.14 5.42 5.78
C VAL A 13 2.77 5.86 5.29
N ASN A 14 2.68 7.11 4.84
CA ASN A 14 1.55 7.63 4.06
C ASN A 14 2.00 7.78 2.60
N ALA A 15 1.20 7.30 1.65
CA ALA A 15 1.50 7.40 0.23
C ALA A 15 0.50 8.32 -0.49
N THR A 16 1.01 9.16 -1.37
CA THR A 16 0.25 10.14 -2.17
C THR A 16 0.63 9.98 -3.63
N CYS A 17 -0.34 10.11 -4.54
CA CYS A 17 -0.08 10.11 -5.97
C CYS A 17 0.66 11.38 -6.37
N GLY A 18 1.88 11.28 -6.89
CA GLY A 18 2.65 12.46 -7.34
C GLY A 18 2.11 13.17 -8.59
N HIS A 19 1.05 12.64 -9.22
CA HIS A 19 0.42 13.28 -10.38
C HIS A 19 -0.76 14.19 -10.00
N CYS A 20 -1.56 13.77 -9.01
CA CYS A 20 -2.79 14.48 -8.61
C CYS A 20 -2.81 14.88 -7.13
N ASP A 21 -1.72 14.63 -6.40
CA ASP A 21 -1.52 14.94 -4.98
C ASP A 21 -2.58 14.35 -4.03
N LYS A 22 -3.40 13.41 -4.50
CA LYS A 22 -4.39 12.70 -3.68
C LYS A 22 -3.75 11.53 -2.93
N PRO A 23 -4.19 11.27 -1.68
CA PRO A 23 -3.75 10.10 -0.94
C PRO A 23 -4.14 8.83 -1.70
N LEU A 24 -3.21 7.88 -1.79
CA LEU A 24 -3.52 6.58 -2.37
C LEU A 24 -4.44 5.79 -1.44
N VAL A 25 -5.34 5.03 -2.03
CA VAL A 25 -6.32 4.20 -1.32
C VAL A 25 -5.78 2.78 -1.24
N ASN A 26 -5.83 2.19 -0.05
CA ASN A 26 -5.40 0.81 0.13
C ASN A 26 -6.38 -0.15 -0.56
N GLY A 27 -5.84 -1.16 -1.22
CA GLY A 27 -6.58 -2.19 -1.94
C GLY A 27 -5.80 -3.49 -1.96
N ASP A 28 -6.39 -4.48 -2.62
CA ASP A 28 -5.84 -5.81 -2.73
C ASP A 28 -6.01 -6.28 -4.17
N LEU A 29 -4.97 -6.91 -4.72
CA LEU A 29 -4.94 -7.37 -6.10
C LEU A 29 -4.79 -8.89 -6.12
N GLU A 30 -5.85 -9.57 -6.56
CA GLU A 30 -5.81 -11.00 -6.83
C GLU A 30 -4.93 -11.29 -8.05
N LEU A 31 -4.02 -12.24 -7.89
CA LEU A 31 -3.15 -12.75 -8.94
C LEU A 31 -3.74 -14.01 -9.56
N PRO A 32 -3.33 -14.37 -10.80
CA PRO A 32 -3.84 -15.56 -11.49
C PRO A 32 -3.58 -16.87 -10.75
N ASP A 33 -2.55 -16.92 -9.92
CA ASP A 33 -2.20 -18.05 -9.05
C ASP A 33 -3.08 -18.16 -7.79
N GLY A 34 -4.06 -17.28 -7.62
CA GLY A 34 -5.00 -17.29 -6.50
C GLY A 34 -4.45 -16.68 -5.21
N THR A 35 -3.19 -16.20 -5.22
CA THR A 35 -2.68 -15.35 -4.16
C THR A 35 -3.17 -13.92 -4.36
N SER A 36 -3.07 -13.10 -3.32
CA SER A 36 -3.36 -11.68 -3.44
C SER A 36 -2.25 -10.84 -2.82
N VAL A 37 -2.06 -9.65 -3.38
CA VAL A 37 -1.04 -8.71 -2.94
C VAL A 37 -1.66 -7.39 -2.58
N GLN A 38 -1.23 -6.85 -1.45
CA GLN A 38 -1.70 -5.55 -1.02
C GLN A 38 -1.10 -4.43 -1.89
N ILE A 39 -1.96 -3.52 -2.30
CA ILE A 39 -1.62 -2.41 -3.18
C ILE A 39 -2.18 -1.10 -2.63
N SER A 40 -1.60 0.01 -3.08
CA SER A 40 -2.17 1.33 -2.95
C SER A 40 -2.50 1.88 -4.33
N GLU A 41 -3.77 2.16 -4.56
CA GLU A 41 -4.29 2.61 -5.85
C GLU A 41 -4.66 4.09 -5.81
N CYS A 42 -4.36 4.80 -6.90
CA CYS A 42 -4.79 6.16 -7.07
C CYS A 42 -6.30 6.20 -7.31
N PRO A 43 -7.08 6.97 -6.54
CA PRO A 43 -8.54 7.01 -6.70
C PRO A 43 -8.99 7.54 -8.07
N ASP A 44 -8.13 8.28 -8.76
CA ASP A 44 -8.37 8.81 -10.11
C ASP A 44 -7.88 7.86 -11.23
N GLY A 45 -7.35 6.68 -10.89
CA GLY A 45 -6.95 5.67 -11.89
C GLY A 45 -5.60 5.89 -12.58
N HIS A 46 -4.76 6.80 -12.08
CA HIS A 46 -3.41 7.03 -12.66
C HIS A 46 -2.46 5.83 -12.51
N GLY A 47 -2.75 4.93 -11.57
CA GLY A 47 -1.94 3.74 -11.33
C GLY A 47 -2.06 3.21 -9.91
N LYS A 48 -1.30 2.15 -9.64
CA LYS A 48 -1.21 1.47 -8.35
C LYS A 48 0.23 1.08 -8.05
N ILE A 49 0.58 1.05 -6.77
CA ILE A 49 1.89 0.60 -6.27
C ILE A 49 1.70 -0.61 -5.36
N LYS A 50 2.63 -1.56 -5.40
CA LYS A 50 2.70 -2.62 -4.39
C LYS A 50 3.14 -2.02 -3.04
N SER A 51 2.74 -2.66 -1.94
CA SER A 51 3.26 -2.40 -0.60
C SER A 51 4.79 -2.24 -0.59
N PRO A 52 5.36 -1.22 0.10
CA PRO A 52 6.80 -1.09 0.27
C PRO A 52 7.35 -2.19 1.18
N LEU A 53 8.63 -2.54 0.98
CA LEU A 53 9.35 -3.49 1.84
C LEU A 53 10.00 -2.77 3.03
N CYS A 54 9.81 -3.29 4.25
CA CYS A 54 10.47 -2.83 5.46
C CYS A 54 10.90 -4.03 6.32
N CYS A 55 12.13 -3.99 6.86
CA CYS A 55 12.69 -5.09 7.66
C CYS A 55 12.74 -6.46 6.94
N GLY A 56 12.75 -6.45 5.59
CA GLY A 56 12.78 -7.65 4.75
C GLY A 56 11.40 -8.22 4.39
N ASP A 57 10.32 -7.58 4.84
CA ASP A 57 8.94 -8.03 4.58
C ASP A 57 8.11 -6.91 3.94
N ASP A 58 7.12 -7.30 3.12
CA ASP A 58 6.11 -6.37 2.60
C ASP A 58 5.34 -5.76 3.78
N MET A 59 5.23 -4.42 3.80
CA MET A 59 4.44 -3.74 4.83
C MET A 59 2.95 -3.95 4.58
N THR A 60 2.20 -4.20 5.63
CA THR A 60 0.74 -4.34 5.55
C THR A 60 0.04 -3.06 6.02
N CYS A 61 -1.08 -2.75 5.40
CA CYS A 61 -1.99 -1.71 5.82
C CYS A 61 -2.59 -2.08 7.17
N SER A 62 -2.39 -1.21 8.17
CA SER A 62 -3.10 -1.29 9.44
C SER A 62 -4.43 -0.56 9.30
N VAL A 63 -5.44 -1.22 8.72
CA VAL A 63 -6.82 -0.75 8.82
C VAL A 63 -7.31 -1.08 10.23
N GLY A 64 -7.00 -0.20 11.18
CA GLY A 64 -7.48 -0.23 12.56
C GLY A 64 -8.42 0.93 12.84
#